data_AF-A0A2H0X874-F1
#
_entry.id   AF-A0A2H0X874-F1
#
_cell.length_a   1.000
_cell.length_b   1.000
_cell.length_c   1.000
_cell.angle_alpha   90.00
_cell.angle_beta   90.00
_cell.angle_gamma   90.00
#
_symmetry.space_group_name_H-M   'P 1'
#
loop_
_entity.id
_entity.type
_entity.pdbx_description
1 polymer ?
#
loop_
_entity_poly.entity_id
_entity_poly.type
_entity_poly.pdbx_seq_one_letter_code
_entity_poly.pdbx_strand_id
1 'polypeptide(L)'
;MNLAYSSKKYELLATQELSADVTLFTFKETLNFKPGQIIEVHMPGFGQAPFAPTSDPDNRRQWQLAVRKLGIVTQAIHKLKPTDKIEVIGPF
;
A
#
# COMPACT_ATOMS: atom_id res chain seq x y z
N MET A 1 -11.44 17.53 -17.83
CA MET A 1 -10.31 16.72 -17.33
C MET A 1 -10.71 16.21 -15.95
N ASN A 2 -11.33 15.03 -15.88
CA ASN A 2 -11.83 14.47 -14.62
C ASN A 2 -10.61 13.89 -13.89
N LEU A 3 -9.99 14.69 -13.02
CA LEU A 3 -8.99 14.22 -12.06
C LEU A 3 -9.74 13.31 -11.09
N ALA A 4 -9.87 12.03 -11.44
CA ALA A 4 -10.41 11.06 -10.52
C ALA A 4 -9.40 10.88 -9.38
N TYR A 5 -9.52 11.73 -8.36
CA TYR A 5 -9.12 11.51 -6.96
C TYR A 5 -9.89 10.30 -6.38
N SER A 6 -9.95 9.21 -7.14
CA SER A 6 -10.68 8.00 -6.83
C SER A 6 -9.78 7.17 -5.93
N SER A 7 -10.10 7.12 -4.65
CA SER A 7 -9.47 6.16 -3.77
C SER A 7 -10.04 4.77 -4.00
N LYS A 8 -9.19 3.74 -3.86
CA LYS A 8 -9.61 2.34 -3.88
C LYS A 8 -9.11 1.65 -2.62
N LYS A 9 -9.95 0.77 -2.06
CA LYS A 9 -9.60 -0.04 -0.89
C LYS A 9 -9.03 -1.38 -1.33
N TYR A 10 -7.92 -1.79 -0.71
CA TYR A 10 -7.24 -3.06 -0.98
C TYR A 10 -7.14 -3.88 0.30
N GLU A 11 -7.51 -5.16 0.20
CA GLU A 11 -7.49 -6.12 1.30
C GLU A 11 -6.10 -6.70 1.48
N LEU A 12 -5.59 -6.73 2.71
CA LEU A 12 -4.33 -7.37 3.07
C LEU A 12 -4.50 -8.89 3.03
N LEU A 13 -3.65 -9.57 2.26
CA LEU A 13 -3.62 -11.03 2.17
C LEU A 13 -2.60 -11.62 3.13
N ALA A 14 -1.38 -11.09 3.12
CA ALA A 14 -0.26 -11.64 3.86
C ALA A 14 0.81 -10.59 4.17
N THR A 15 1.60 -10.87 5.20
CA THR A 15 2.79 -10.10 5.55
C THR A 15 4.02 -11.01 5.58
N GLN A 16 5.19 -10.45 5.27
CA GLN A 16 6.48 -11.11 5.39
C GLN A 16 7.48 -10.14 6.00
N GLU A 17 8.18 -10.54 7.06
CA GLU A 17 9.29 -9.75 7.61
C GLU A 17 10.49 -9.81 6.65
N LEU A 18 11.02 -8.64 6.28
CA LEU A 18 12.24 -8.52 5.47
C LEU A 18 13.45 -8.17 6.33
N SER A 19 13.24 -7.40 7.41
CA SER A 19 14.22 -7.06 8.44
C SER A 19 13.50 -6.77 9.76
N ALA A 20 14.26 -6.45 10.82
CA ALA A 20 13.71 -6.08 12.12
C ALA A 20 12.74 -4.89 12.10
N ASP A 21 12.85 -4.01 11.10
CA ASP A 21 12.04 -2.81 10.97
C ASP A 21 11.34 -2.66 9.61
N VAL A 22 11.42 -3.66 8.71
CA VAL A 22 10.78 -3.65 7.40
C VAL A 22 9.91 -4.88 7.21
N THR A 23 8.65 -4.65 6.84
CA THR A 23 7.68 -5.70 6.51
C THR A 23 7.16 -5.48 5.10
N LEU A 24 7.08 -6.57 4.33
CA LEU A 24 6.42 -6.64 3.04
C LEU A 24 4.95 -6.97 3.24
N PHE A 25 4.06 -6.13 2.74
CA PHE A 25 2.61 -6.32 2.76
C PHE A 25 2.15 -6.72 1.35
N THR A 26 1.37 -7.80 1.25
CA THR A 26 0.78 -8.27 -0.01
C THR A 26 -0.72 -8.03 -0.01
N PHE A 27 -1.21 -7.25 -0.95
CA PHE A 27 -2.62 -6.86 -1.06
C PHE A 27 -3.29 -7.55 -2.24
N LYS A 28 -4.58 -7.83 -2.09
CA LYS A 28 -5.44 -8.46 -3.11
C LYS A 28 -5.70 -7.50 -4.26
N GLU A 29 -5.95 -8.08 -5.45
CA GLU A 29 -6.25 -7.38 -6.71
C GLU A 29 -5.04 -6.69 -7.35
N THR A 30 -5.20 -6.24 -8.59
CA THR A 30 -4.20 -5.44 -9.30
C THR A 30 -4.21 -4.00 -8.80
N LEU A 31 -3.02 -3.45 -8.56
CA LEU A 31 -2.79 -2.02 -8.56
C LEU A 31 -2.19 -1.64 -9.91
N ASN A 32 -2.91 -0.83 -10.70
CA ASN A 32 -2.40 -0.38 -12.00
C ASN A 32 -1.47 0.81 -11.79
N PHE A 33 -0.16 0.62 -11.95
CA PHE A 33 0.85 1.68 -11.86
C PHE A 33 1.97 1.46 -12.89
N LYS A 34 2.72 2.51 -13.21
CA LYS A 34 3.95 2.43 -14.01
C LYS A 34 5.19 2.54 -13.12
N PRO A 35 6.31 1.89 -13.49
CA PRO A 35 7.59 2.10 -12.80
C PRO A 35 7.93 3.60 -12.70
N GLY A 36 8.34 4.03 -11.51
CA GLY A 36 8.64 5.43 -11.19
C GLY A 36 7.48 6.22 -10.61
N GLN A 37 6.25 5.69 -10.61
CA GLN A 37 5.10 6.31 -9.95
C GLN A 37 5.04 5.99 -8.46
N ILE A 38 4.27 6.81 -7.74
CA ILE A 38 3.93 6.60 -6.33
C ILE A 38 2.43 6.46 -6.15
N ILE A 39 2.05 5.90 -5.00
CA ILE A 39 0.69 5.92 -4.47
C ILE A 39 0.67 6.66 -3.14
N GLU A 40 -0.49 7.17 -2.76
CA GLU A 40 -0.71 7.71 -1.42
C GLU A 40 -1.58 6.72 -0.63
N VAL A 41 -1.06 6.25 0.51
CA VAL A 41 -1.78 5.33 1.41
C VAL A 41 -2.40 6.13 2.54
N HIS A 42 -3.72 6.02 2.67
CA HIS A 42 -4.49 6.64 3.75
C HIS A 42 -4.79 5.64 4.86
N MET A 43 -4.38 6.02 6.07
CA MET A 43 -4.67 5.29 7.31
C MET A 43 -5.65 6.11 8.16
N PRO A 44 -6.91 5.65 8.33
CA PRO A 44 -7.93 6.37 9.07
C PRO A 44 -7.48 6.73 10.49
N GLY A 45 -7.51 8.02 10.83
CA GLY A 45 -7.08 8.53 12.14
C GLY A 45 -5.58 8.71 12.31
N PHE A 46 -4.76 8.36 11.31
CA PHE A 46 -3.29 8.48 11.36
C PHE A 46 -2.72 9.41 10.28
N GLY A 47 -3.44 9.58 9.16
CA GLY A 47 -3.03 10.46 8.05
C GLY A 47 -2.69 9.69 6.77
N GLN A 48 -1.99 10.36 5.87
CA GLN A 48 -1.62 9.86 4.55
C GLN A 48 -0.11 9.96 4.35
N ALA A 49 0.46 9.03 3.59
CA ALA A 49 1.87 9.10 3.20
C ALA A 49 2.10 8.50 1.80
N PRO A 50 3.06 9.04 1.03
CA PRO A 50 3.42 8.52 -0.28
C PRO A 50 4.30 7.27 -0.18
N PHE A 51 4.08 6.32 -1.08
CA PHE A 51 4.85 5.08 -1.17
C PHE A 51 5.06 4.65 -2.62
N ALA A 52 6.19 4.00 -2.90
CA ALA A 52 6.42 3.31 -4.17
C ALA A 52 5.99 1.83 -4.04
N PRO A 53 5.08 1.32 -4.88
CA PRO A 53 4.79 -0.11 -4.94
C PRO A 53 6.05 -0.92 -5.29
N THR A 54 6.20 -2.12 -4.73
CA THR A 54 7.41 -2.95 -4.88
C THR A 54 7.19 -4.23 -5.69
N SER A 55 5.96 -4.47 -6.18
CA SER A 55 5.61 -5.65 -6.98
C SER A 55 5.78 -5.42 -8.49
N ASP A 56 5.67 -6.50 -9.26
CA ASP A 56 5.48 -6.43 -10.71
C ASP A 56 4.15 -5.71 -11.05
N PRO A 57 4.16 -4.60 -11.82
CA PRO A 57 2.94 -3.88 -12.22
C PRO A 57 2.00 -4.69 -13.11
N ASP A 58 2.49 -5.74 -13.79
CA ASP A 58 1.67 -6.59 -14.64
C ASP A 58 0.95 -7.71 -13.86
N ASN A 59 1.21 -7.84 -12.55
CA ASN A 59 0.57 -8.85 -11.72
C ASN A 59 -0.92 -8.54 -11.50
N ARG A 60 -1.77 -9.37 -12.13
CA ARG A 60 -3.23 -9.16 -12.09
C ARG A 60 -3.93 -9.65 -10.82
N ARG A 61 -3.21 -10.27 -9.87
CA ARG A 61 -3.83 -10.92 -8.70
C ARG A 61 -3.54 -10.20 -7.39
N GLN A 62 -2.36 -9.60 -7.29
CA GLN A 62 -1.90 -8.98 -6.06
C GLN A 62 -0.82 -7.93 -6.36
N TRP A 63 -0.64 -7.01 -5.43
CA TRP A 63 0.46 -6.06 -5.43
C TRP A 63 1.11 -6.00 -4.05
N GLN A 64 2.32 -5.43 -3.97
CA GLN A 64 3.12 -5.46 -2.76
C GLN A 64 3.67 -4.10 -2.39
N LEU A 65 3.86 -3.90 -1.08
CA LEU A 65 4.43 -2.70 -0.50
C LEU A 65 5.37 -3.07 0.64
N ALA A 66 6.64 -2.71 0.53
CA ALA A 66 7.59 -2.80 1.64
C ALA A 66 7.51 -1.52 2.49
N VAL A 67 7.26 -1.66 3.79
CA VAL A 67 7.12 -0.52 4.71
C VAL A 67 8.07 -0.65 5.88
N ARG A 68 8.90 0.38 6.06
CA ARG A 68 9.73 0.55 7.25
C ARG A 68 8.93 1.17 8.41
N LYS A 69 8.99 0.58 9.60
CA LYS A 69 8.24 1.00 10.80
C LYS A 69 8.91 2.18 11.52
N LEU A 70 8.56 3.41 11.16
CA LEU A 70 9.17 4.63 11.70
C LEU A 70 8.12 5.67 12.14
N GLY A 71 7.42 6.28 11.19
CA GLY A 71 6.44 7.34 11.44
C GLY A 71 5.04 6.83 11.80
N ILE A 72 4.16 7.76 12.20
CA ILE A 72 2.79 7.48 12.67
C ILE A 72 2.00 6.62 11.66
N VAL A 73 2.00 7.00 10.37
CA VAL A 73 1.31 6.25 9.31
C VAL A 73 1.91 4.86 9.13
N THR A 74 3.24 4.73 9.06
CA THR A 74 3.90 3.43 8.90
C THR A 74 3.68 2.51 10.10
N GLN A 75 3.66 3.05 11.32
CA GLN A 75 3.33 2.28 12.52
C GLN A 75 1.87 1.81 12.52
N ALA A 76 0.95 2.58 11.93
CA ALA A 76 -0.44 2.18 11.74
C ALA A 76 -0.59 1.06 10.70
N ILE A 77 0.13 1.15 9.56
CA ILE A 77 0.18 0.08 8.55
C ILE A 77 0.67 -1.23 9.18
N HIS A 78 1.69 -1.16 10.04
CA HIS A 78 2.22 -2.31 10.77
C HIS A 78 1.25 -2.97 11.77
N LYS A 79 0.07 -2.38 12.01
CA LYS A 79 -0.98 -2.97 12.86
C LYS A 79 -2.03 -3.75 12.05
N LEU A 80 -1.98 -3.68 10.72
CA LEU A 80 -2.92 -4.40 9.86
C LEU A 80 -2.76 -5.91 10.01
N LYS A 81 -3.88 -6.60 9.94
CA LYS A 81 -3.99 -8.06 9.92
C LYS A 81 -4.59 -8.50 8.58
N PRO A 82 -4.38 -9.75 8.16
CA PRO A 82 -5.09 -10.29 7.00
C PRO A 82 -6.59 -9.99 7.08
N THR A 83 -7.21 -9.68 5.94
CA THR A 83 -8.59 -9.17 5.77
C THR A 83 -8.82 -7.69 6.08
N ASP A 84 -7.89 -7.00 6.78
CA ASP A 84 -7.96 -5.54 6.92
C ASP A 84 -7.75 -4.86 5.56
N LYS A 85 -8.23 -3.62 5.45
CA LYS A 85 -8.14 -2.85 4.20
C LYS A 85 -7.38 -1.55 4.40
N ILE A 86 -6.57 -1.21 3.39
CA ILE A 86 -5.98 0.12 3.25
C ILE A 86 -6.67 0.88 2.13
N GLU A 87 -6.69 2.20 2.24
CA GLU A 87 -7.17 3.08 1.18
C GLU A 87 -5.98 3.64 0.42
N VAL A 88 -6.01 3.53 -0.91
CA VAL A 88 -4.94 3.92 -1.81
C VAL A 88 -5.46 4.92 -2.82
N ILE A 89 -4.71 6.00 -3.02
CA ILE A 89 -4.99 7.07 -3.97
C ILE A 89 -3.84 7.12 -4.98
N GLY A 90 -4.16 7.38 -6.25
CA GLY A 90 -3.20 7.41 -7.36
C GLY A 90 -3.43 6.27 -8.37
N PRO A 91 -2.40 5.85 -9.12
CA PRO A 91 -1.00 6.31 -9.01
C PRO A 91 -0.81 7.76 -9.48
N PHE A 92 0.23 8.41 -8.96
CA PHE A 92 0.73 9.72 -9.39
C PHE A 92 2.01 9.55 -10.19
#